data_AF-A0A949GC59-F1
#
_entry.id   AF-A0A949GC59-F1
#
_cell.length_a   1.000
_cell.length_b   1.000
_cell.length_c   1.000
_cell.angle_alpha   90.00
_cell.angle_beta   90.00
_cell.angle_gamma   90.00
#
_symmetry.space_group_name_H-M   'P 1'
#
loop_
_entity.id
_entity.type
_entity.pdbx_description
1 polymer ?
#
loop_
_entity_poly.entity_id
_entity_poly.type
_entity_poly.pdbx_seq_one_letter_code
_entity_poly.pdbx_strand_id
1 'polypeptide(L)'
;MSLKTVWQNPLRLSLIPTDDPMSFLRMPAGHTGLPLGPKHPGSFGFVRKHHIHEGVDLYTAEGEAVYAAEDGAIVAIEAFTGPKAGYPHWLDTDAILVKGPSGVIVYGELVPHSTIKTGLEIKAGQLLGNVTRVLRHDKGRPTIMLHLELHDAHVTKTFEWAVNGQKPASLRDPTPYLVPLSKPYLNIP
;
A
#
# COMPACT_ATOMS: atom_id res chain seq x y z
N MET A 1 -17.67 22.16 9.44
CA MET A 1 -16.79 22.18 8.26
C MET A 1 -15.84 21.02 8.39
N SER A 2 -16.06 19.93 7.63
CA SER A 2 -15.14 18.79 7.66
C SER A 2 -13.89 19.19 6.91
N LEU A 3 -12.75 19.27 7.60
CA LEU A 3 -11.45 19.32 6.94
C LEU A 3 -11.38 18.05 6.09
N LYS A 4 -11.46 18.19 4.76
CA LYS A 4 -11.14 17.09 3.87
C LYS A 4 -9.68 16.74 4.17
N THR A 5 -9.45 15.64 4.88
CA THR A 5 -8.10 15.11 5.04
C THR A 5 -7.63 14.72 3.65
N VAL A 6 -6.64 15.44 3.14
CA VAL A 6 -6.06 15.19 1.82
C VAL A 6 -4.75 14.44 2.04
N TRP A 7 -4.70 13.19 1.60
CA TRP A 7 -3.45 12.46 1.54
C TRP A 7 -2.47 13.14 0.57
N GLN A 8 -1.19 12.99 0.83
CA GLN A 8 -0.14 13.13 -0.15
C GLN A 8 0.12 11.78 -0.80
N ASN A 9 0.65 11.81 -2.02
CA ASN A 9 0.98 10.58 -2.73
C ASN A 9 2.17 9.89 -2.03
N PRO A 10 2.02 8.64 -1.58
CA PRO A 10 3.08 7.94 -0.86
C PRO A 10 4.25 7.50 -1.76
N LEU A 11 4.10 7.61 -3.08
CA LEU A 11 5.16 7.38 -4.05
C LEU A 11 5.42 8.66 -4.86
N ARG A 12 6.65 8.86 -5.34
CA ARG A 12 6.97 9.94 -6.30
C ARG A 12 6.67 9.54 -7.75
N LEU A 13 5.60 8.77 -7.93
CA LEU A 13 5.09 8.30 -9.22
C LEU A 13 3.72 8.90 -9.48
N SER A 14 3.43 9.25 -10.73
CA SER A 14 2.08 9.64 -11.13
C SER A 14 1.16 8.44 -11.04
N LEU A 15 0.10 8.53 -10.22
CA LEU A 15 -0.92 7.49 -10.12
C LEU A 15 -1.87 7.57 -11.32
N ILE A 16 -1.96 6.46 -12.05
CA ILE A 16 -2.82 6.31 -13.23
C ILE A 16 -3.98 5.37 -12.89
N PRO A 17 -5.23 5.84 -12.85
CA PRO A 17 -6.38 4.97 -12.63
C PRO A 17 -6.45 3.87 -13.69
N THR A 18 -6.60 2.62 -13.29
CA THR A 18 -6.67 1.50 -14.24
C THR A 18 -7.42 0.30 -13.68
N ASP A 19 -8.26 -0.32 -14.50
CA ASP A 19 -8.86 -1.64 -14.24
C ASP A 19 -8.17 -2.76 -15.03
N ASP A 20 -7.16 -2.42 -15.85
CA ASP A 20 -6.37 -3.37 -16.64
C ASP A 20 -5.31 -4.03 -15.75
N PRO A 21 -5.43 -5.34 -15.44
CA PRO A 21 -4.48 -6.06 -14.60
C PRO A 21 -3.08 -6.18 -15.18
N MET A 22 -2.89 -5.84 -16.47
CA MET A 22 -1.63 -5.88 -17.20
C MET A 22 -1.09 -4.49 -17.54
N SER A 23 -1.69 -3.42 -17.00
CA SER A 23 -1.29 -2.03 -17.23
C SER A 23 0.20 -1.76 -16.96
N PHE A 24 0.80 -2.49 -16.01
CA PHE A 24 2.23 -2.42 -15.68
C PHE A 24 3.16 -2.71 -16.87
N LEU A 25 2.72 -3.49 -17.87
CA LEU A 25 3.53 -3.79 -19.07
C LEU A 25 3.74 -2.57 -19.97
N ARG A 26 2.87 -1.56 -19.85
CA ARG A 26 2.85 -0.38 -20.72
C ARG A 26 2.99 0.92 -19.93
N MET A 27 3.18 0.84 -18.61
CA MET A 27 3.27 2.00 -17.75
C MET A 27 4.61 2.72 -18.01
N PRO A 28 4.62 4.01 -18.37
CA PRO A 28 5.85 4.73 -18.61
C PRO A 28 6.62 4.96 -17.31
N ALA A 29 7.92 5.22 -17.42
CA ALA A 29 8.74 5.59 -16.27
C ALA A 29 8.12 6.78 -15.52
N GLY A 30 8.23 6.79 -14.18
CA GLY A 30 7.62 7.81 -13.33
C GLY A 30 6.10 7.68 -13.15
N HIS A 31 5.50 6.56 -13.56
CA HIS A 31 4.07 6.28 -13.41
C HIS A 31 3.84 4.91 -12.77
N THR A 32 2.73 4.76 -12.07
CA THR A 32 2.23 3.47 -11.57
C THR A 32 0.71 3.40 -11.76
N GLY A 33 0.19 2.20 -11.91
CA GLY A 33 -1.25 1.96 -11.90
C GLY A 33 -1.80 2.20 -10.50
N LEU A 34 -2.89 2.97 -10.41
CA LEU A 34 -3.82 2.96 -9.29
C LEU A 34 -4.91 1.94 -9.65
N PRO A 35 -4.86 0.73 -9.07
CA PRO A 35 -5.78 -0.33 -9.44
C PRO A 35 -7.19 0.00 -8.95
N LEU A 36 -8.15 -0.07 -9.86
CA LEU A 36 -9.56 0.20 -9.60
C LEU A 36 -10.43 -0.97 -10.03
N GLY A 37 -11.61 -1.03 -9.41
CA GLY A 37 -12.64 -2.01 -9.75
C GLY A 37 -12.34 -3.43 -9.27
N PRO A 38 -13.35 -4.32 -9.36
CA PRO A 38 -13.31 -5.64 -8.72
C PRO A 38 -12.47 -6.68 -9.47
N LYS A 39 -11.95 -6.35 -10.66
CA LYS A 39 -11.23 -7.30 -11.53
C LYS A 39 -9.71 -7.15 -11.44
N HIS A 40 -9.20 -6.04 -10.94
CA HIS A 40 -7.76 -5.81 -10.88
C HIS A 40 -7.18 -6.48 -9.61
N PRO A 41 -6.17 -7.37 -9.71
CA PRO A 41 -5.65 -8.16 -8.58
C PRO A 41 -5.05 -7.35 -7.42
N GLY A 42 -4.62 -6.13 -7.72
CA GLY A 42 -4.12 -5.16 -6.75
C GLY A 42 -5.19 -4.24 -6.16
N SER A 43 -6.46 -4.36 -6.54
CA SER A 43 -7.54 -3.53 -5.97
C SER A 43 -7.97 -4.03 -4.60
N PHE A 44 -8.44 -3.11 -3.76
CA PHE A 44 -9.09 -3.44 -2.49
C PHE A 44 -10.28 -4.39 -2.71
N GLY A 45 -10.41 -5.41 -1.86
CA GLY A 45 -11.49 -6.39 -1.90
C GLY A 45 -11.38 -7.43 -3.03
N PHE A 46 -10.29 -7.45 -3.79
CA PHE A 46 -10.08 -8.48 -4.82
C PHE A 46 -9.93 -9.86 -4.17
N VAL A 47 -10.78 -10.82 -4.58
CA VAL A 47 -10.75 -12.19 -4.04
C VAL A 47 -9.61 -12.98 -4.68
N ARG A 48 -8.60 -13.33 -3.88
CA ARG A 48 -7.49 -14.22 -4.27
C ARG A 48 -7.81 -15.65 -3.84
N LYS A 49 -6.91 -16.58 -4.15
CA LYS A 49 -7.09 -18.00 -3.82
C LYS A 49 -7.23 -18.26 -2.31
N HIS A 50 -6.52 -17.50 -1.48
CA HIS A 50 -6.39 -17.76 -0.04
C HIS A 50 -6.84 -16.59 0.85
N HIS A 51 -6.84 -15.36 0.34
CA HIS A 51 -7.28 -14.15 1.07
C HIS A 51 -8.05 -13.22 0.13
N ILE A 52 -8.71 -12.23 0.71
CA ILE A 52 -9.33 -11.10 0.02
C ILE A 52 -8.43 -9.89 0.26
N HIS A 53 -8.10 -9.17 -0.80
CA HIS A 53 -7.08 -8.14 -0.74
C HIS A 53 -7.46 -6.98 0.20
N GLU A 54 -6.64 -6.78 1.23
CA GLU A 54 -6.87 -5.87 2.35
C GLU A 54 -6.55 -4.41 1.98
N GLY A 55 -5.79 -4.21 0.91
CA GLY A 55 -5.29 -2.90 0.53
C GLY A 55 -5.32 -2.65 -0.97
N VAL A 56 -4.47 -1.73 -1.38
CA VAL A 56 -4.20 -1.39 -2.78
C VAL A 56 -2.72 -1.63 -3.05
N ASP A 57 -2.41 -2.38 -4.12
CA ASP A 57 -1.05 -2.65 -4.56
C ASP A 57 -0.64 -1.65 -5.63
N LEU A 58 0.36 -0.82 -5.33
CA LEU A 58 0.99 0.09 -6.29
C LEU A 58 2.29 -0.54 -6.79
N TYR A 59 2.23 -1.21 -7.95
CA TYR A 59 3.39 -1.87 -8.57
C TYR A 59 4.51 -0.87 -8.89
N THR A 60 5.73 -1.14 -8.43
CA THR A 60 6.85 -0.21 -8.60
C THR A 60 8.20 -0.93 -8.70
N ALA A 61 9.28 -0.17 -8.86
CA ALA A 61 10.65 -0.68 -8.87
C ALA A 61 11.17 -0.96 -7.45
N GLU A 62 12.11 -1.90 -7.36
CA GLU A 62 12.81 -2.21 -6.10
C GLU A 62 13.62 -0.99 -5.65
N GLY A 63 13.51 -0.64 -4.37
CA GLY A 63 14.15 0.55 -3.81
C GLY A 63 13.37 1.85 -3.98
N GLU A 64 12.19 1.87 -4.61
CA GLU A 64 11.37 3.08 -4.72
C GLU A 64 11.05 3.65 -3.32
N ALA A 65 11.24 4.96 -3.15
CA ALA A 65 11.06 5.61 -1.84
C ALA A 65 9.57 5.76 -1.49
N VAL A 66 9.24 5.41 -0.24
CA VAL A 66 7.89 5.50 0.32
C VAL A 66 7.83 6.68 1.29
N TYR A 67 6.80 7.51 1.14
CA TYR A 67 6.57 8.70 1.94
C TYR A 67 5.25 8.62 2.70
N ALA A 68 5.20 9.27 3.87
CA ALA A 68 3.98 9.35 4.64
C ALA A 68 2.91 10.15 3.89
N ALA A 69 1.71 9.60 3.80
CA ALA A 69 0.59 10.22 3.11
C ALA A 69 -0.03 11.36 3.93
N GLU A 70 0.07 11.30 5.25
CA GLU A 70 -0.44 12.36 6.12
C GLU A 70 0.43 12.52 7.37
N ASP A 71 0.21 13.62 8.11
CA ASP A 71 0.78 13.82 9.43
C ASP A 71 0.25 12.73 10.38
N GLY A 72 1.11 12.23 11.26
CA GLY A 72 0.70 11.21 12.21
C GLY A 72 1.86 10.70 13.08
N ALA A 73 1.59 9.63 13.81
CA ALA A 73 2.57 8.96 14.65
C ALA A 73 2.72 7.49 14.24
N ILE A 74 3.95 6.98 14.24
CA ILE A 74 4.20 5.56 13.99
C ILE A 74 3.74 4.76 15.20
N VAL A 75 2.71 3.94 15.03
CA VAL A 75 2.13 3.12 16.10
C VAL A 75 2.67 1.70 16.13
N ALA A 76 3.16 1.20 15.00
CA ALA A 76 3.82 -0.10 14.92
C ALA A 76 4.75 -0.20 13.71
N ILE A 77 5.72 -1.09 13.82
CA ILE A 77 6.54 -1.61 12.73
C ILE A 77 6.53 -3.12 12.92
N GLU A 78 6.15 -3.88 11.90
CA GLU A 78 6.01 -5.33 12.03
C GLU A 78 6.53 -6.06 10.79
N ALA A 79 6.94 -7.31 10.98
CA ALA A 79 7.18 -8.20 9.85
C ALA A 79 5.85 -8.43 9.13
N PHE A 80 5.82 -8.14 7.83
CA PHE A 80 4.59 -8.11 7.03
C PHE A 80 4.46 -9.33 6.12
N THR A 81 5.55 -9.72 5.46
CA THR A 81 5.60 -10.93 4.64
C THR A 81 6.86 -11.74 4.95
N GLY A 82 6.96 -12.94 4.35
CA GLY A 82 8.11 -13.82 4.49
C GLY A 82 8.13 -14.68 5.75
N PRO A 83 9.18 -15.52 5.93
CA PRO A 83 9.35 -16.37 7.10
C PRO A 83 9.18 -15.64 8.45
N LYS A 84 9.62 -14.39 8.57
CA LYS A 84 9.49 -13.61 9.82
C LYS A 84 8.04 -13.31 10.20
N ALA A 85 7.16 -13.21 9.20
CA ALA A 85 5.72 -13.02 9.38
C ALA A 85 4.94 -14.34 9.37
N GLY A 86 5.62 -15.50 9.27
CA GLY A 86 4.99 -16.82 9.18
C GLY A 86 4.58 -17.25 7.76
N TYR A 87 5.02 -16.54 6.72
CA TYR A 87 4.70 -16.81 5.31
C TYR A 87 5.95 -17.24 4.52
N PRO A 88 6.44 -18.49 4.66
CA PRO A 88 7.75 -18.90 4.14
C PRO A 88 7.86 -18.91 2.60
N HIS A 89 6.75 -18.78 1.89
CA HIS A 89 6.71 -18.75 0.43
C HIS A 89 7.01 -17.36 -0.17
N TRP A 90 7.02 -16.32 0.66
CA TRP A 90 7.39 -14.95 0.29
C TRP A 90 8.77 -14.59 0.84
N LEU A 91 9.31 -13.46 0.40
CA LEU A 91 10.51 -12.84 0.97
C LEU A 91 10.12 -12.01 2.19
N ASP A 92 11.07 -11.80 3.11
CA ASP A 92 10.81 -10.95 4.28
C ASP A 92 10.67 -9.49 3.85
N THR A 93 9.56 -8.88 4.27
CA THR A 93 9.33 -7.44 4.21
C THR A 93 8.72 -6.97 5.52
N ASP A 94 8.78 -5.66 5.78
CA ASP A 94 8.12 -5.07 6.93
C ASP A 94 6.95 -4.18 6.49
N ALA A 95 6.14 -3.80 7.47
CA ALA A 95 5.12 -2.76 7.35
C ALA A 95 5.33 -1.68 8.42
N ILE A 96 5.01 -0.44 8.06
CA ILE A 96 4.94 0.69 9.01
C ILE A 96 3.48 1.11 9.14
N LEU A 97 3.00 1.21 10.38
CA LEU A 97 1.65 1.66 10.68
C LEU A 97 1.71 3.10 11.20
N VAL A 98 1.11 4.03 10.45
CA VAL A 98 1.05 5.46 10.81
C VAL A 98 -0.38 5.81 11.18
N LYS A 99 -0.59 6.23 12.43
CA LYS A 99 -1.86 6.76 12.91
C LYS A 99 -1.94 8.26 12.65
N GLY A 100 -2.91 8.68 11.85
CA GLY A 100 -3.17 10.07 11.50
C GLY A 100 -4.66 10.40 11.50
N PRO A 101 -5.06 11.55 10.93
CA PRO A 101 -6.45 11.98 10.88
C PRO A 101 -7.38 11.05 10.10
N SER A 102 -6.87 10.25 9.16
CA SER A 102 -7.69 9.31 8.37
C SER A 102 -7.92 7.97 9.08
N GLY A 103 -7.15 7.67 10.13
CA GLY A 103 -7.13 6.36 10.77
C GLY A 103 -5.69 5.86 10.92
N VAL A 104 -5.46 4.59 10.62
CA VAL A 104 -4.13 3.98 10.58
C VAL A 104 -3.85 3.54 9.16
N ILE A 105 -2.84 4.16 8.54
CA ILE A 105 -2.36 3.78 7.21
C ILE A 105 -1.25 2.74 7.40
N VAL A 106 -1.39 1.61 6.72
CA VAL A 106 -0.35 0.57 6.67
C VAL A 106 0.45 0.76 5.38
N TYR A 107 1.76 0.93 5.51
CA TYR A 107 2.71 0.93 4.40
C TYR A 107 3.46 -0.40 4.42
N GLY A 108 2.96 -1.38 3.68
CA GLY A 108 3.53 -2.72 3.61
C GLY A 108 4.61 -2.89 2.54
N GLU A 109 5.26 -4.06 2.58
CA GLU A 109 6.15 -4.54 1.52
C GLU A 109 7.39 -3.66 1.30
N LEU A 110 7.90 -3.08 2.39
CA LEU A 110 9.04 -2.17 2.38
C LEU A 110 10.11 -2.56 3.41
N VAL A 111 11.27 -1.91 3.30
CA VAL A 111 12.29 -1.84 4.36
C VAL A 111 12.22 -0.45 5.01
N PRO A 112 11.98 -0.34 6.32
CA PRO A 112 11.91 0.93 7.01
C PRO A 112 13.23 1.70 6.94
N HIS A 113 13.16 3.02 6.79
CA HIS A 113 14.34 3.87 6.90
C HIS A 113 14.89 3.82 8.33
N SER A 114 16.22 3.86 8.50
CA SER A 114 16.90 3.67 9.79
C SER A 114 16.47 4.61 10.93
N THR A 115 15.87 5.76 10.59
CA THR A 115 15.38 6.75 11.56
C THR A 115 13.94 6.50 12.03
N ILE A 116 13.21 5.59 11.38
CA ILE A 116 11.81 5.26 11.66
C ILE A 116 11.75 4.30 12.84
N LYS A 117 10.93 4.66 13.83
CA LYS A 117 10.70 3.86 15.05
C LYS A 117 9.31 4.15 15.61
N THR A 118 8.72 3.17 16.31
CA THR A 118 7.46 3.36 17.03
C THR A 118 7.52 4.55 18.00
N GLY A 119 6.44 5.33 18.04
CA GLY A 119 6.31 6.55 18.82
C GLY A 119 6.88 7.81 18.16
N LEU A 120 7.49 7.70 16.98
CA LEU A 120 7.98 8.86 16.23
C LEU A 120 6.81 9.59 15.54
N GLU A 121 6.76 10.91 15.73
CA GLU A 121 5.91 11.81 14.95
C GLU A 121 6.46 11.98 13.54
N ILE A 122 5.58 11.92 12.56
CA ILE A 122 5.85 11.94 11.12
C ILE A 122 5.05 13.07 10.48
N LYS A 123 5.68 13.77 9.53
CA LYS A 123 5.00 14.72 8.67
C LYS A 123 4.65 14.11 7.33
N ALA A 124 3.53 14.55 6.75
CA ALA A 124 3.15 14.20 5.39
C ALA A 124 4.31 14.54 4.43
N GLY A 125 4.65 13.60 3.55
CA GLY A 125 5.79 13.70 2.64
C GLY A 125 7.15 13.32 3.23
N GLN A 126 7.23 12.93 4.51
CA GLN A 126 8.46 12.44 5.12
C GLN A 126 8.76 11.00 4.68
N LEU A 127 10.05 10.71 4.43
CA LEU A 127 10.51 9.37 4.04
C LEU A 127 10.26 8.35 5.14
N LEU A 128 9.62 7.24 4.79
CA LEU A 128 9.35 6.10 5.68
C LEU A 128 10.27 4.92 5.39
N GLY A 129 10.68 4.72 4.15
CA GLY A 129 11.48 3.56 3.75
C GLY A 129 11.51 3.38 2.25
N ASN A 130 11.83 2.17 1.83
CA ASN A 130 11.95 1.81 0.42
C ASN A 130 11.25 0.50 0.14
N VAL A 131 10.49 0.42 -0.95
CA VAL A 131 9.82 -0.80 -1.38
C VAL A 131 10.86 -1.89 -1.65
N THR A 132 10.54 -3.13 -1.25
CA THR A 132 11.39 -4.29 -1.50
C THR A 132 10.58 -5.41 -2.14
N ARG A 133 11.27 -6.42 -2.68
CA ARG A 133 10.63 -7.56 -3.34
C ARG A 133 9.91 -8.46 -2.34
N VAL A 134 8.69 -8.89 -2.69
CA VAL A 134 7.86 -9.80 -1.90
C VAL A 134 7.84 -11.21 -2.49
N LEU A 135 7.63 -11.31 -3.81
CA LEU A 135 7.53 -12.60 -4.48
C LEU A 135 8.91 -13.13 -4.88
N ARG A 136 9.23 -14.37 -4.44
CA ARG A 136 10.49 -15.04 -4.79
C ARG A 136 10.63 -15.33 -6.29
N HIS A 137 9.52 -15.60 -6.95
CA HIS A 137 9.46 -15.95 -8.37
C HIS A 137 8.47 -15.06 -9.09
N ASP A 138 8.80 -14.65 -10.31
CA ASP A 138 7.86 -14.00 -11.21
C ASP A 138 6.75 -14.99 -11.61
N LYS A 139 5.50 -14.57 -11.43
CA LYS A 139 4.28 -15.33 -11.78
C LYS A 139 3.50 -14.66 -12.91
N GLY A 140 4.15 -13.83 -13.71
CA GLY A 140 3.56 -13.04 -14.80
C GLY A 140 3.03 -11.67 -14.35
N ARG A 141 3.43 -11.20 -13.16
CA ARG A 141 3.07 -9.88 -12.60
C ARG A 141 4.22 -9.33 -11.75
N PRO A 142 4.31 -8.01 -11.54
CA PRO A 142 5.37 -7.40 -10.74
C PRO A 142 5.49 -8.07 -9.37
N THR A 143 6.72 -8.30 -8.95
CA THR A 143 7.06 -8.95 -7.68
C THR A 143 7.35 -7.94 -6.57
N ILE A 144 7.22 -6.66 -6.89
CA ILE A 144 7.61 -5.50 -6.10
C ILE A 144 6.46 -4.48 -6.20
N MET A 145 5.97 -4.03 -5.06
CA MET A 145 4.87 -3.08 -4.96
C MET A 145 4.85 -2.46 -3.57
N LEU A 146 4.24 -1.29 -3.46
CA LEU A 146 3.81 -0.77 -2.17
C LEU A 146 2.39 -1.28 -1.90
N HIS A 147 2.21 -2.05 -0.85
CA HIS A 147 0.89 -2.44 -0.34
C HIS A 147 0.37 -1.39 0.65
N LEU A 148 -0.81 -0.84 0.39
CA LEU A 148 -1.43 0.19 1.22
C LEU A 148 -2.77 -0.26 1.79
N GLU A 149 -2.88 -0.33 3.10
CA GLU A 149 -4.14 -0.58 3.81
C GLU A 149 -4.58 0.67 4.60
N LEU A 150 -5.87 0.75 4.91
CA LEU A 150 -6.42 1.76 5.81
C LEU A 150 -7.30 1.10 6.87
N HIS A 151 -7.04 1.41 8.13
CA HIS A 151 -7.82 0.95 9.27
C HIS A 151 -8.33 2.08 10.14
N ASP A 152 -9.31 1.79 10.99
CA ASP A 152 -9.74 2.68 12.06
C ASP A 152 -8.61 3.02 13.05
N ALA A 153 -8.67 4.21 13.65
CA ALA A 153 -7.63 4.83 14.47
C ALA A 153 -7.19 4.05 15.76
N HIS A 154 -7.88 2.98 16.12
CA HIS A 154 -7.55 2.14 17.29
C HIS A 154 -6.64 0.96 16.95
N VAL A 155 -6.39 0.72 15.65
CA VAL A 155 -5.57 -0.38 15.18
C VAL A 155 -4.08 -0.13 15.47
N THR A 156 -3.37 -1.19 15.85
CA THR A 156 -1.92 -1.16 16.12
C THR A 156 -1.19 -2.36 15.51
N LYS A 157 -1.88 -3.14 14.65
CA LYS A 157 -1.36 -4.29 13.91
C LYS A 157 -2.22 -4.57 12.68
N THR A 158 -1.69 -5.23 11.67
CA THR A 158 -2.44 -5.67 10.48
C THR A 158 -3.36 -6.87 10.80
N PHE A 159 -4.32 -7.12 9.91
CA PHE A 159 -5.27 -8.23 10.01
C PHE A 159 -5.51 -8.87 8.65
N GLU A 160 -5.49 -10.20 8.60
CA GLU A 160 -5.85 -10.95 7.39
C GLU A 160 -7.37 -10.90 7.14
N TRP A 161 -7.78 -10.75 5.88
CA TRP A 161 -9.14 -10.93 5.41
C TRP A 161 -9.26 -12.25 4.64
N ALA A 162 -9.47 -13.35 5.37
CA ALA A 162 -9.64 -14.67 4.76
C ALA A 162 -10.86 -14.75 3.84
N VAL A 163 -10.79 -15.57 2.77
CA VAL A 163 -11.87 -15.73 1.76
C VAL A 163 -13.22 -16.13 2.35
N ASN A 164 -13.19 -16.99 3.38
CA ASN A 164 -14.40 -17.45 4.08
C ASN A 164 -14.59 -16.76 5.45
N GLY A 165 -13.78 -15.73 5.72
CA GLY A 165 -13.81 -14.95 6.95
C GLY A 165 -14.68 -13.71 6.84
N GLN A 166 -14.97 -13.09 7.99
CA GLN A 166 -15.53 -11.75 8.00
C GLN A 166 -14.45 -10.73 7.67
N LYS A 167 -14.80 -9.71 6.89
CA LYS A 167 -13.95 -8.53 6.70
C LYS A 167 -13.59 -7.96 8.09
N PRO A 168 -12.30 -7.68 8.39
CA PRO A 168 -11.94 -7.02 9.64
C PRO A 168 -12.75 -5.72 9.81
N ALA A 169 -13.40 -5.56 10.96
CA ALA A 169 -14.34 -4.45 11.18
C ALA A 169 -13.69 -3.06 11.06
N SER A 170 -12.39 -2.99 11.35
CA SER A 170 -11.58 -1.78 11.25
C SER A 170 -11.16 -1.45 9.81
N LEU A 171 -11.20 -2.41 8.88
CA LEU A 171 -10.63 -2.27 7.55
C LEU A 171 -11.49 -1.38 6.65
N ARG A 172 -10.87 -0.38 6.04
CA ARG A 172 -11.49 0.62 5.15
C ARG A 172 -10.83 0.54 3.78
N ASP A 173 -11.59 0.93 2.76
CA ASP A 173 -11.06 1.04 1.39
C ASP A 173 -10.20 2.32 1.30
N PRO A 174 -8.89 2.24 1.00
CA PRO A 174 -8.04 3.42 0.84
C PRO A 174 -8.23 4.14 -0.51
N THR A 175 -8.92 3.52 -1.48
CA THR A 175 -9.10 4.04 -2.85
C THR A 175 -9.66 5.47 -2.89
N PRO A 176 -10.65 5.88 -2.07
CA PRO A 176 -11.17 7.25 -2.05
C PRO A 176 -10.13 8.32 -1.69
N TYR A 177 -9.04 7.95 -1.01
CA TYR A 177 -7.93 8.85 -0.67
C TYR A 177 -6.86 8.91 -1.77
N LEU A 178 -6.71 7.85 -2.56
CA LEU A 178 -5.74 7.77 -3.66
C LEU A 178 -6.25 8.38 -4.97
N VAL A 179 -7.54 8.21 -5.28
CA VAL A 179 -8.15 8.73 -6.53
C VAL A 179 -7.96 10.24 -6.70
N PRO A 180 -8.14 11.10 -5.68
CA PRO A 180 -7.88 12.54 -5.81
C PRO A 180 -6.42 12.90 -6.13
N LEU A 181 -5.47 11.99 -5.89
CA LEU A 181 -4.04 12.17 -6.17
C LEU A 181 -3.67 11.70 -7.58
N SER A 182 -4.58 11.00 -8.24
CA SER A 182 -4.38 10.49 -9.58
C SER A 182 -4.40 11.61 -10.61
N LYS A 183 -3.61 11.43 -11.67
CA LYS A 183 -3.69 12.31 -12.84
C LYS A 183 -4.61 11.65 -13.85
N PRO A 184 -5.50 12.41 -14.53
CA PRO A 184 -6.20 11.86 -15.68
C PRO A 184 -5.16 11.32 -16.66
N TYR A 185 -5.41 10.13 -17.21
CA TYR A 185 -4.58 9.55 -18.26
C TYR A 185 -4.75 10.42 -19.51
N LEU A 186 -3.98 11.50 -19.59
CA LEU A 186 -3.78 12.21 -20.84
C LEU A 186 -3.06 11.21 -21.73
N ASN A 187 -3.67 10.83 -22.85
CA ASN A 187 -3.05 9.98 -23.87
C ASN A 187 -1.61 10.46 -24.10
N ILE A 188 -0.66 9.77 -23.48
CA ILE A 188 0.77 9.99 -23.73
C ILE A 188 0.96 9.43 -25.15
N PRO A 189 1.35 10.27 -26.12
CA PRO A 189 1.48 9.85 -27.51
C PRO A 189 2.48 8.71 -27.69
#